data_AF-A0A6B3D315-F1
#
_entry.id   AF-A0A6B3D315-F1
#
_cell.length_a   1.000
_cell.length_b   1.000
_cell.length_c   1.000
_cell.angle_alpha   90.00
_cell.angle_beta   90.00
_cell.angle_gamma   90.00
#
_symmetry.space_group_name_H-M   'P 1'
#
loop_
_entity.id
_entity.type
_entity.pdbx_description
1 polymer ?
#
loop_
_entity_poly.entity_id
_entity_poly.type
_entity_poly.pdbx_seq_one_letter_code
_entity_poly.pdbx_strand_id
1 'polypeptide(L)'
;RCTRPSPPVPAGPDGRTFLQRAGADAEKPVLVMRRSADAPLETVLDPGTWPASDVLVCAVPSPDGTLVAFGRARGGSHGAVVRVLDVETGALLPDRLRGTDHGSVAWRPDSSGFFYTACPEPGEAPPGE
;
A
#
# COMPACT_ATOMS: atom_id res chain seq x y z
N ARG A 1 13.18 -12.96 11.87
CA ARG A 1 12.24 -11.82 12.06
C ARG A 1 12.93 -10.58 11.53
N CYS A 2 12.45 -10.00 10.43
CA CYS A 2 13.08 -8.83 9.82
C CYS A 2 12.72 -7.60 10.67
N THR A 3 13.64 -7.14 11.51
CA THR A 3 13.43 -6.09 12.52
C THR A 3 13.97 -4.73 12.10
N ARG A 4 14.15 -4.48 10.79
CA ARG A 4 14.47 -3.15 10.31
C ARG A 4 13.18 -2.44 9.90
N PRO A 5 12.76 -1.38 10.60
CA PRO A 5 11.67 -0.54 10.10
C PRO A 5 12.05 -0.02 8.71
N SER A 6 11.10 -0.06 7.79
CA SER A 6 11.30 0.49 6.44
C SER A 6 11.69 1.96 6.57
N PRO A 7 12.68 2.43 5.77
CA PRO A 7 13.04 3.84 5.79
C PRO A 7 11.81 4.69 5.44
N PRO A 8 11.67 5.89 6.03
CA PRO A 8 10.60 6.79 5.66
C PRO A 8 10.66 7.13 4.17
N VAL A 9 9.50 7.19 3.52
CA VAL A 9 9.34 7.51 2.11
C VAL A 9 8.88 8.96 2.00
N PRO A 10 9.74 9.89 1.55
CA PRO A 10 9.32 11.26 1.28
C PRO A 10 8.42 11.31 0.06
N ALA A 11 7.42 12.20 0.09
CA ALA A 11 6.51 12.45 -1.01
C ALA A 11 5.98 13.88 -0.96
N GLY A 12 5.72 14.45 -2.13
CA GLY A 12 5.24 15.81 -2.30
C GLY A 12 6.33 16.87 -2.07
N PRO A 13 6.12 18.09 -2.61
CA PRO A 13 7.03 19.21 -2.41
C PRO A 13 7.01 19.74 -0.96
N ASP A 14 5.95 19.45 -0.20
CA ASP A 14 5.74 19.98 1.15
C ASP A 14 6.53 19.24 2.24
N GLY A 15 7.32 18.22 1.85
CA GLY A 15 8.10 17.42 2.79
C GLY A 15 7.28 16.36 3.54
N ARG A 16 6.16 15.89 2.96
CA ARG A 16 5.39 14.81 3.56
C ARG A 16 6.22 13.54 3.58
N THR A 17 6.06 12.75 4.63
CA THR A 17 6.85 11.52 4.81
C THR A 17 5.95 10.39 5.30
N PHE A 18 6.02 9.26 4.62
CA PHE A 18 5.28 8.03 4.96
C PHE A 18 6.20 7.03 5.65
N LEU A 19 5.69 6.29 6.62
CA LEU A 19 6.43 5.23 7.28
C LEU A 19 5.49 4.14 7.78
N GLN A 20 5.97 2.90 7.76
CA GLN A 20 5.29 1.82 8.45
C GLN A 20 5.67 1.85 9.93
N ARG A 21 4.65 1.74 10.78
CA ARG A 21 4.81 1.67 12.22
C ARG A 21 4.15 0.40 12.74
N ALA A 22 4.94 -0.48 13.35
CA ALA A 22 4.40 -1.49 14.25
C ALA A 22 4.22 -0.81 15.63
N GLY A 23 2.98 -0.66 16.09
CA GLY A 23 2.70 -0.27 17.46
C GLY A 23 3.10 -1.38 18.43
N ALA A 24 3.35 -1.06 19.70
CA ALA A 24 3.65 -2.06 20.72
C ALA A 24 2.50 -3.10 20.86
N ASP A 25 1.27 -2.64 20.68
CA ASP A 25 0.04 -3.44 20.78
C ASP A 25 -0.63 -3.71 19.41
N ALA A 26 -0.02 -3.26 18.31
CA ALA A 26 -0.61 -3.44 16.98
C ALA A 26 -0.22 -4.81 16.42
N GLU A 27 -1.21 -5.69 16.18
CA GLU A 27 -0.99 -6.99 15.54
C GLU A 27 -0.44 -6.86 14.11
N LYS A 28 -0.73 -5.75 13.43
CA LYS A 28 -0.31 -5.47 12.05
C LYS A 28 0.31 -4.07 11.94
N PRO A 29 1.34 -3.89 11.10
CA PRO A 29 1.92 -2.57 10.88
C PRO A 29 0.91 -1.63 10.22
N VAL A 30 0.86 -0.38 10.71
CA VAL A 30 0.02 0.70 10.21
C VAL A 30 0.87 1.60 9.32
N LEU A 31 0.33 2.06 8.19
CA LEU A 31 0.96 3.12 7.42
C LEU A 31 0.54 4.46 8.01
N VAL A 32 1.53 5.22 8.46
CA VAL A 32 1.33 6.58 8.97
C VAL A 32 2.07 7.58 8.07
N MET A 33 1.62 8.83 8.11
CA MET A 33 2.21 9.95 7.39
C MET A 33 2.43 11.12 8.32
N ARG A 34 3.45 11.91 8.02
CA ARG A 34 3.66 13.22 8.62
C ARG A 34 3.62 14.27 7.52
N ARG A 35 2.84 15.35 7.70
CA ARG A 35 2.68 16.41 6.70
C ARG A 35 3.94 17.27 6.50
N SER A 36 4.68 17.52 7.57
CA SER A 36 5.95 18.27 7.59
C SER A 36 6.79 17.81 8.79
N ALA A 37 8.09 18.17 8.87
CA ALA A 37 8.99 17.65 9.91
C ALA A 37 8.44 17.71 11.35
N ASP A 38 7.73 18.79 11.69
CA ASP A 38 7.19 19.06 13.03
C ASP A 38 5.71 18.69 13.21
N ALA A 39 5.03 18.23 12.15
CA ALA A 39 3.64 17.83 12.22
C ALA A 39 3.45 16.54 13.03
N PRO A 40 2.28 16.32 13.65
CA PRO A 40 1.94 15.03 14.24
C PRO A 40 1.88 13.92 13.17
N LEU A 41 1.98 12.66 13.63
CA LEU A 41 1.74 11.50 12.76
C LEU A 41 0.23 11.28 12.59
N GLU A 42 -0.18 11.05 11.36
CA GLU A 42 -1.55 10.76 10.95
C GLU A 42 -1.62 9.34 10.39
N THR A 43 -2.66 8.58 10.74
CA THR A 43 -2.88 7.25 10.17
C THR A 43 -3.44 7.37 8.77
N VAL A 44 -2.79 6.74 7.80
CA VAL A 44 -3.24 6.68 6.41
C VAL A 44 -3.92 5.34 6.11
N LEU A 45 -3.32 4.23 6.55
CA LEU A 45 -3.86 2.89 6.32
C LEU A 45 -3.67 2.03 7.56
N ASP A 46 -4.78 1.50 8.10
CA ASP A 46 -4.77 0.62 9.27
C ASP A 46 -5.27 -0.81 8.92
N PRO A 47 -4.34 -1.75 8.66
CA PRO A 47 -4.68 -3.15 8.45
C PRO A 47 -5.27 -3.86 9.68
N GLY A 48 -5.15 -3.29 10.89
CA GLY A 48 -5.75 -3.81 12.11
C GLY A 48 -7.28 -3.74 12.10
N THR A 49 -7.85 -2.87 11.26
CA THR A 49 -9.31 -2.79 11.04
C THR A 49 -9.85 -3.88 10.10
N TRP A 50 -8.97 -4.67 9.48
CA TRP A 50 -9.36 -5.72 8.54
C TRP A 50 -9.59 -7.05 9.26
N PRO A 51 -10.30 -8.02 8.63
CA PRO A 51 -10.33 -9.39 9.13
C PRO A 51 -8.93 -9.91 9.45
N ALA A 52 -8.81 -10.71 10.51
CA ALA A 52 -7.51 -11.21 11.00
C ALA A 52 -6.68 -11.89 9.90
N SER A 53 -7.35 -12.61 8.99
CA SER A 53 -6.75 -13.34 7.88
C SER A 53 -6.31 -12.50 6.68
N ASP A 54 -6.67 -11.22 6.63
CA ASP A 54 -6.25 -10.30 5.57
C ASP A 54 -4.91 -9.65 5.92
N VAL A 55 -4.03 -9.49 4.93
CA VAL A 55 -2.69 -8.95 5.16
C VAL A 55 -2.36 -7.84 4.17
N LEU A 56 -1.61 -6.84 4.66
CA LEU A 56 -1.00 -5.81 3.84
C LEU A 56 0.27 -6.38 3.20
N VAL A 57 0.34 -6.41 1.88
CA VAL A 57 1.48 -6.92 1.11
C VAL A 57 2.46 -5.81 0.75
N CYS A 58 1.93 -4.68 0.29
CA CYS A 58 2.71 -3.49 -0.02
C CYS A 58 1.88 -2.23 0.21
N ALA A 59 2.55 -1.10 0.40
CA ALA A 59 1.94 0.23 0.36
C ALA A 59 2.98 1.21 -0.17
N VAL A 60 2.64 1.91 -1.26
CA VAL A 60 3.55 2.80 -1.97
C VAL A 60 2.84 4.14 -2.22
N PRO A 61 3.28 5.23 -1.57
CA PRO A 61 2.71 6.56 -1.82
C PRO A 61 3.08 7.05 -3.23
N SER A 62 2.21 7.86 -3.82
CA SER A 62 2.49 8.58 -5.06
C SER A 62 3.59 9.65 -4.83
N PRO A 63 4.33 10.06 -5.88
CA PRO A 63 5.40 11.06 -5.75
C PRO A 63 4.96 12.40 -5.17
N ASP A 64 3.71 12.81 -5.40
CA ASP A 64 3.09 14.01 -4.82
C ASP A 64 2.49 13.78 -3.42
N GLY A 65 2.40 12.51 -2.97
CA GLY A 65 1.92 12.12 -1.64
C GLY A 65 0.40 12.21 -1.45
N THR A 66 -0.37 12.37 -2.52
CA THR A 66 -1.84 12.50 -2.48
C THR A 66 -2.55 11.15 -2.52
N LEU A 67 -1.90 10.12 -3.07
CA LEU A 67 -2.44 8.78 -3.22
C LEU A 67 -1.52 7.73 -2.58
N VAL A 68 -2.09 6.61 -2.15
CA VAL A 68 -1.35 5.40 -1.77
C VAL A 68 -1.91 4.21 -2.52
N ALA A 69 -1.07 3.55 -3.31
CA ALA A 69 -1.37 2.25 -3.88
C ALA A 69 -0.93 1.16 -2.89
N PHE A 70 -1.83 0.24 -2.54
CA PHE A 70 -1.54 -0.83 -1.59
C PHE A 70 -2.10 -2.16 -2.04
N GLY A 71 -1.37 -3.24 -1.74
CA GLY A 71 -1.80 -4.61 -1.99
C GLY A 71 -2.42 -5.22 -0.74
N ARG A 72 -3.65 -5.72 -0.84
CA ARG A 72 -4.33 -6.46 0.23
C ARG A 72 -4.60 -7.90 -0.21
N ALA A 73 -3.97 -8.85 0.46
CA ALA A 73 -4.27 -10.27 0.29
C ALA A 73 -5.33 -10.71 1.30
N ARG A 74 -6.26 -11.57 0.86
CA ARG A 74 -7.35 -12.09 1.69
C ARG A 74 -7.11 -13.55 2.03
N GLY A 75 -7.22 -13.93 3.30
CA GLY A 75 -7.27 -15.35 3.68
C GLY A 75 -6.06 -16.18 3.29
N GLY A 76 -4.86 -15.60 3.21
CA GLY A 76 -3.65 -16.32 2.77
C GLY A 76 -3.62 -16.70 1.29
N SER A 77 -4.51 -16.13 0.46
CA SER A 77 -4.46 -16.31 -0.99
C SER A 77 -3.20 -15.65 -1.59
N HIS A 78 -2.65 -16.28 -2.62
CA HIS A 78 -1.46 -15.78 -3.33
C HIS A 78 -1.73 -14.48 -4.10
N GLY A 79 -2.99 -14.11 -4.37
CA GLY A 79 -3.32 -12.88 -5.11
C GLY A 79 -3.69 -11.70 -4.19
N ALA A 80 -2.76 -10.79 -3.93
CA ALA A 80 -3.10 -9.51 -3.33
C ALA A 80 -3.86 -8.65 -4.34
N VAL A 81 -4.98 -8.04 -3.97
CA VAL A 81 -5.66 -7.08 -4.83
C VAL A 81 -5.07 -5.71 -4.58
N VAL A 82 -4.56 -5.06 -5.64
CA VAL A 82 -4.10 -3.67 -5.54
C VAL A 82 -5.31 -2.75 -5.42
N ARG A 83 -5.21 -1.78 -4.52
CA ARG A 83 -6.21 -0.74 -4.25
C ARG A 83 -5.51 0.60 -4.18
N VAL A 84 -6.24 1.67 -4.44
CA VAL A 84 -5.73 3.04 -4.31
C VAL A 84 -6.55 3.77 -3.26
N LEU A 85 -5.86 4.43 -2.33
CA LEU A 85 -6.42 5.25 -1.28
C LEU A 85 -6.08 6.72 -1.55
N ASP A 86 -7.06 7.60 -1.43
CA ASP A 86 -6.86 9.05 -1.34
C ASP A 86 -6.45 9.43 0.08
N VAL A 87 -5.29 10.10 0.20
CA VAL A 87 -4.65 10.37 1.49
C VAL A 87 -5.35 11.46 2.29
N GLU A 88 -5.97 12.44 1.63
CA GLU A 88 -6.65 13.54 2.33
C GLU A 88 -8.01 13.12 2.88
N THR A 89 -8.74 12.30 2.12
CA THR A 89 -10.10 11.87 2.47
C THR A 89 -10.14 10.52 3.19
N GLY A 90 -9.10 9.69 3.04
CA GLY A 90 -9.11 8.30 3.47
C GLY A 90 -10.03 7.41 2.64
N ALA A 91 -10.52 7.89 1.49
CA ALA A 91 -11.43 7.14 0.63
C ALA A 91 -10.67 6.19 -0.30
N LEU A 92 -11.25 5.02 -0.56
CA LEU A 92 -10.76 4.12 -1.60
C LEU A 92 -11.30 4.57 -2.96
N LEU A 93 -10.40 4.70 -3.93
CA LEU A 93 -10.80 4.94 -5.33
C LEU A 93 -11.50 3.69 -5.90
N PRO A 94 -12.42 3.86 -6.86
CA PRO A 94 -13.25 2.77 -7.38
C PRO A 94 -12.51 1.77 -8.28
N ASP A 95 -11.24 2.03 -8.61
CA ASP A 95 -10.43 1.20 -9.49
C ASP A 95 -10.35 -0.25 -9.02
N ARG A 96 -10.65 -1.17 -9.96
CA ARG A 96 -10.58 -2.61 -9.74
C ARG A 96 -9.40 -3.19 -10.50
N LEU A 97 -8.29 -3.36 -9.78
CA LEU A 97 -7.05 -3.89 -10.34
C LEU A 97 -7.02 -5.42 -10.17
N ARG A 98 -6.27 -6.09 -11.05
CA ARG A 98 -6.07 -7.54 -11.00
C ARG A 98 -5.22 -7.91 -9.77
N GLY A 99 -5.24 -9.19 -9.41
CA GLY A 99 -4.39 -9.72 -8.34
C GLY A 99 -2.90 -9.58 -8.68
N THR A 100 -2.06 -9.47 -7.66
CA THR A 100 -0.59 -9.44 -7.75
C THR A 100 0.03 -10.39 -6.73
N ASP A 101 1.03 -11.17 -7.14
CA ASP A 101 1.72 -12.12 -6.25
C ASP A 101 2.82 -11.46 -5.41
N HIS A 102 3.39 -10.35 -5.89
CA HIS A 102 4.61 -9.77 -5.29
C HIS A 102 4.46 -8.30 -4.88
N GLY A 103 3.31 -7.65 -5.14
CA GLY A 103 3.04 -6.30 -4.66
C GLY A 103 3.98 -5.22 -5.19
N SER A 104 4.61 -5.44 -6.36
CA SER A 104 5.48 -4.44 -6.96
C SER A 104 4.65 -3.34 -7.60
N VAL A 105 4.74 -2.12 -7.06
CA VAL A 105 4.07 -0.92 -7.58
C VAL A 105 5.10 0.18 -7.83
N ALA A 106 5.05 0.80 -9.00
CA ALA A 106 5.93 1.90 -9.38
C ALA A 106 5.11 3.05 -9.98
N TRP A 107 5.05 4.17 -9.26
CA TRP A 107 4.35 5.37 -9.72
C TRP A 107 5.10 6.08 -10.83
N ARG A 108 4.32 6.67 -11.76
CA ARG A 108 4.84 7.69 -12.67
C ARG A 108 5.27 8.92 -11.86
N PRO A 109 6.33 9.64 -12.28
CA PRO A 109 6.80 10.85 -11.59
C PRO A 109 5.73 11.95 -11.46
N ASP A 110 4.74 11.97 -12.36
CA ASP A 110 3.63 12.92 -12.37
C ASP A 110 2.41 12.47 -11.55
N SER A 111 2.51 11.38 -10.80
CA SER A 111 1.43 10.78 -9.99
C SER A 111 0.16 10.38 -10.75
N SER A 112 0.13 10.49 -12.08
CA SER A 112 -1.09 10.24 -12.87
C SER A 112 -1.46 8.76 -13.01
N GLY A 113 -0.58 7.87 -12.58
CA GLY A 113 -0.78 6.43 -12.60
C GLY A 113 0.47 5.68 -12.16
N PHE A 114 0.38 4.35 -12.14
CA PHE A 114 1.47 3.48 -11.74
C PHE A 114 1.47 2.19 -12.57
N PHE A 115 2.63 1.54 -12.59
CA PHE A 115 2.81 0.19 -13.10
C PHE A 115 2.77 -0.80 -11.95
N TYR A 116 2.19 -1.97 -12.17
CA TYR A 116 2.20 -3.08 -11.22
C TYR A 116 2.30 -4.42 -11.94
N THR A 117 2.78 -5.45 -11.23
CA THR A 117 2.75 -6.83 -11.73
C THR A 117 1.39 -7.45 -11.48
N ALA A 118 0.75 -7.97 -12.52
CA ALA A 118 -0.54 -8.65 -12.41
C ALA A 118 -0.37 -10.16 -12.61
N CYS A 119 -1.10 -10.95 -11.84
CA CYS A 119 -1.27 -12.38 -12.09
C CYS A 119 -2.23 -12.56 -13.28
N PRO A 120 -2.02 -13.61 -14.10
CA PRO A 120 -2.99 -13.98 -15.13
C PRO A 120 -4.34 -14.32 -14.49
N GLU A 121 -5.44 -14.02 -15.18
CA GLU A 121 -6.74 -14.51 -14.74
C GLU A 121 -6.87 -16.02 -14.99
N PRO A 122 -7.73 -16.74 -14.25
CA PRO A 122 -7.99 -18.15 -14.51
C PRO A 122 -8.38 -18.36 -15.98
N GLY A 123 -7.57 -19.13 -16.72
CA GLY A 123 -7.75 -19.41 -18.15
C GLY A 123 -6.88 -18.59 -19.11
N GLU A 124 -6.10 -17.63 -18.61
CA GLU A 124 -5.17 -16.81 -19.40
C GLU A 124 -3.75 -17.45 -19.46
N ALA A 125 -3.43 -18.32 -18.49
CA ALA A 125 -2.22 -19.13 -18.51
C ALA A 125 -2.40 -20.37 -19.42
N PRO A 126 -1.42 -20.70 -20.29
CA PRO A 126 -1.46 -21.93 -21.05
C PRO A 126 -1.45 -23.15 -20.09
N PRO A 127 -2.13 -24.24 -20.43
CA PRO A 127 -2.13 -25.43 -19.58
C PRO A 127 -0.70 -26.00 -19.46
N GLY A 128 -0.09 -25.93 -18.28
CA GLY A 128 1.20 -26.58 -18.02
C GLY A 128 2.19 -25.92 -17.05
N GLU A 129 1.78 -24.98 -16.18
CA GLU A 129 2.58 -24.53 -15.02
C GLU A 129 1.98 -25.02 -13.70
#